data_AF-A0A1Q3C9C7-F1
#
_entry.id   AF-A0A1Q3C9C7-F1
#
_cell.length_a   1.000
_cell.length_b   1.000
_cell.length_c   1.000
_cell.angle_alpha   90.00
_cell.angle_beta   90.00
_cell.angle_gamma   90.00
#
_symmetry.space_group_name_H-M   'P 1'
#
loop_
_entity.id
_entity.type
_entity.pdbx_description
1 polymer ?
#
loop_
_entity_poly.entity_id
_entity_poly.type
_entity_poly.pdbx_seq_one_letter_code
_entity_poly.pdbx_strand_id
1 'polypeptide(L)'
;NSYNDNMVVYSSNYSDVNYGDVTNNEYFKSFPEGYRFQPSDIELIVHYLKNKIEGAPLPPNRIHVIDLYLYSPEVLTERFKLLLDRETEWYFLTRRKKYPNGKRPDRRTCNRYWKLTGINKDIKNGNQMIGHKRSLDFNEGKHPVG
;
A
#
# COMPACT_ATOMS: atom_id res chain seq x y z
N ASN A 1 -28.39 24.66 12.79
CA ASN A 1 -27.01 24.26 12.44
C ASN A 1 -27.04 23.09 11.48
N SER A 2 -27.44 23.42 10.25
CA SER A 2 -27.37 22.56 9.07
C SER A 2 -26.05 22.89 8.40
N TYR A 3 -25.11 21.95 8.36
CA TYR A 3 -23.94 22.09 7.49
C TYR A 3 -24.40 21.72 6.08
N ASN A 4 -24.52 22.75 5.25
CA ASN A 4 -24.91 22.66 3.86
C ASN A 4 -23.99 21.70 3.09
N ASP A 5 -24.66 20.76 2.42
CA ASP A 5 -24.30 20.27 1.10
C ASP A 5 -23.82 21.43 0.21
N ASN A 6 -22.56 21.36 -0.20
CA ASN A 6 -22.05 21.85 -1.48
C ASN A 6 -20.58 21.43 -1.63
N MET A 7 -20.36 20.16 -1.95
CA MET A 7 -19.25 19.80 -2.83
C MET A 7 -19.73 18.73 -3.80
N VAL A 8 -20.58 19.17 -4.72
CA VAL A 8 -20.80 18.46 -5.98
C VAL A 8 -19.52 18.63 -6.81
N VAL A 9 -18.64 17.64 -6.76
CA VAL A 9 -17.70 17.39 -7.86
C VAL A 9 -18.28 16.24 -8.66
N TYR A 10 -19.11 16.56 -9.66
CA TYR A 10 -19.30 15.64 -10.77
C TYR A 10 -17.98 15.60 -11.53
N SER A 11 -17.14 14.59 -11.29
CA SER A 11 -16.36 14.03 -12.39
C SER A 11 -17.21 12.92 -12.98
N SER A 12 -17.96 13.26 -14.04
CA SER A 12 -18.52 12.29 -14.97
C SER A 12 -17.37 11.60 -15.68
N ASN A 13 -16.71 10.70 -14.95
CA ASN A 13 -15.79 9.66 -15.34
C ASN A 13 -15.38 9.01 -14.02
N TYR A 14 -16.05 7.91 -13.67
CA TYR A 14 -15.52 6.90 -12.77
C TYR A 14 -14.27 6.36 -13.47
N SER A 15 -13.19 7.11 -13.38
CA SER A 15 -11.93 6.75 -13.97
C SER A 15 -11.07 6.30 -12.80
N ASP A 16 -10.85 4.99 -12.77
CA ASP A 16 -9.83 4.27 -12.01
C ASP A 16 -8.41 4.77 -12.33
N VAL A 17 -8.19 6.08 -12.45
CA VAL A 17 -6.89 6.68 -12.67
C VAL A 17 -6.18 6.76 -11.34
N ASN A 18 -5.36 5.73 -11.12
CA ASN A 18 -4.13 5.83 -10.35
C ASN A 18 -3.44 7.16 -10.68
N TYR A 19 -3.52 8.12 -9.76
CA TYR A 19 -2.74 9.36 -9.76
C TYR A 19 -1.20 9.14 -9.74
N GLY A 20 -0.72 7.91 -9.94
CA GLY A 20 0.67 7.53 -9.76
C GLY A 20 1.31 6.69 -10.86
N ASP A 21 0.63 6.40 -11.99
CA ASP A 21 1.23 5.50 -12.98
C ASP A 21 2.05 6.25 -14.04
N VAL A 22 1.47 7.18 -14.79
CA VAL A 22 2.19 7.79 -15.93
C VAL A 22 3.10 8.96 -15.52
N THR A 23 2.60 9.88 -14.71
CA THR A 23 3.34 11.12 -14.33
C THR A 23 4.53 10.86 -13.41
N ASN A 24 4.45 9.84 -12.56
CA ASN A 24 5.58 9.47 -11.71
C ASN A 24 6.66 8.71 -12.49
N ASN A 25 6.30 7.92 -13.51
CA ASN A 25 7.29 7.18 -14.30
C ASN A 25 8.34 8.09 -14.96
N GLU A 26 7.90 9.19 -15.58
CA GLU A 26 8.83 10.15 -16.21
C GLU A 26 9.70 10.86 -15.19
N TYR A 27 9.13 11.26 -14.04
CA TYR A 27 9.88 11.82 -12.93
C TYR A 27 11.00 10.88 -12.47
N PHE A 28 10.70 9.60 -12.22
CA PHE A 28 11.72 8.63 -11.78
C PHE A 28 12.72 8.26 -12.88
N LYS A 29 12.33 8.33 -14.16
CA LYS A 29 13.24 8.16 -15.30
C LYS A 29 14.17 9.34 -15.52
N SER A 30 13.82 10.55 -15.07
CA SER A 30 14.68 11.73 -15.16
C SER A 30 15.91 11.67 -14.23
N PHE A 31 15.91 10.79 -13.23
CA PHE A 31 17.08 10.59 -12.39
C PHE A 31 18.16 9.78 -13.10
N PRO A 32 19.44 9.97 -12.73
CA PRO A 32 20.53 9.15 -13.23
C PRO A 32 20.27 7.65 -13.03
N GLU A 33 20.93 6.82 -13.83
CA GLU A 33 20.88 5.38 -13.66
C GLU A 33 21.34 4.97 -12.25
N GLY A 34 20.71 3.94 -11.69
CA GLY A 34 20.98 3.47 -10.33
C GLY A 34 20.15 4.15 -9.24
N TYR A 35 19.47 5.26 -9.52
CA TYR A 35 18.50 5.83 -8.58
C TYR A 35 17.21 5.00 -8.54
N ARG A 36 16.79 4.64 -7.32
CA ARG A 36 15.66 3.75 -7.07
C ARG A 36 14.77 4.30 -5.96
N PHE A 37 13.48 3.99 -6.04
CA PHE A 37 12.57 4.21 -4.92
C PHE A 37 12.77 3.08 -3.91
N GLN A 38 13.61 3.34 -2.89
CA GLN A 38 13.96 2.37 -1.86
C GLN A 38 13.89 3.01 -0.46
N PRO A 39 12.68 3.39 0.00
CA PRO A 39 12.50 4.04 1.29
C PRO A 39 12.80 3.08 2.45
N SER A 40 13.37 3.62 3.53
CA SER A 40 13.51 2.93 4.81
C SER A 40 12.16 2.72 5.50
N ASP A 41 12.13 1.80 6.47
CA ASP A 41 10.95 1.55 7.31
C ASP A 41 10.43 2.84 7.99
N ILE A 42 11.32 3.76 8.37
CA ILE A 42 10.97 5.03 8.99
C ILE A 42 10.35 5.98 7.96
N GLU A 43 10.96 6.11 6.78
CA GLU A 43 10.45 6.97 5.71
C GLU A 43 9.07 6.52 5.24
N LEU A 44 8.87 5.20 5.06
CA LEU A 44 7.56 4.60 4.75
C LEU A 44 6.47 5.01 5.74
N ILE A 45 6.79 5.07 7.04
CA ILE A 45 5.82 5.47 8.05
C ILE A 45 5.62 6.98 8.06
N VAL A 46 6.71 7.74 8.20
CA VAL A 46 6.66 9.17 8.51
C VAL A 46 6.22 10.01 7.31
N HIS A 47 6.74 9.71 6.12
CA HIS A 47 6.50 10.54 4.93
C HIS A 47 5.35 10.03 4.05
N TYR A 48 5.03 8.74 4.12
CA TYR A 48 4.02 8.14 3.25
C TYR A 48 2.76 7.74 4.00
N LEU A 49 2.87 6.82 4.97
CA LEU A 49 1.70 6.30 5.67
C LEU A 49 1.01 7.39 6.50
N LYS A 50 1.76 8.13 7.31
CA LYS A 50 1.23 9.20 8.16
C LYS A 50 0.57 10.30 7.32
N ASN A 51 1.27 10.83 6.31
CA ASN A 51 0.72 11.83 5.41
C ASN A 51 -0.57 11.35 4.72
N LYS A 52 -0.60 10.08 4.27
CA LYS A 52 -1.81 9.52 3.65
C LYS A 52 -3.00 9.48 4.61
N ILE A 53 -2.77 9.18 5.90
CA ILE A 53 -3.81 9.15 6.94
C ILE A 53 -4.31 10.56 7.25
N GLU A 54 -3.39 11.53 7.32
CA GLU A 54 -3.69 12.93 7.64
C GLU A 54 -4.26 13.72 6.44
N GLY A 55 -4.32 13.11 5.26
CA GLY A 55 -4.73 13.79 4.03
C GLY A 55 -3.71 14.81 3.52
N ALA A 56 -2.47 14.75 4.02
CA ALA A 56 -1.38 15.61 3.60
C ALA A 56 -0.83 15.19 2.22
N PRO A 57 -0.23 16.12 1.45
CA PRO A 57 0.44 15.80 0.20
C PRO A 57 1.53 14.72 0.38
N LEU A 58 1.58 13.80 -0.58
CA LEU A 58 2.64 12.79 -0.65
C LEU A 58 3.76 13.31 -1.56
N PRO A 59 5.04 13.12 -1.19
CA PRO A 59 6.13 13.37 -2.13
C PRO A 59 6.04 12.40 -3.32
N PRO A 60 6.68 12.70 -4.46
CA PRO A 60 6.74 11.78 -5.59
C PRO A 60 7.17 10.38 -5.15
N ASN A 61 6.40 9.36 -5.54
CA ASN A 61 6.57 8.01 -5.01
C ASN A 61 6.06 6.91 -5.95
N ARG A 62 6.39 5.68 -5.60
CA ARG A 62 6.05 4.46 -6.35
C ARG A 62 5.06 3.59 -5.60
N ILE A 63 4.25 4.20 -4.73
CA ILE A 63 3.34 3.50 -3.84
C ILE A 63 1.92 3.53 -4.42
N HIS A 64 1.33 2.36 -4.63
CA HIS A 64 -0.04 2.24 -5.11
C HIS A 64 -1.03 2.12 -3.96
N VAL A 65 -2.16 2.84 -4.03
CA VAL A 65 -3.22 2.74 -3.02
C VAL A 65 -4.28 1.76 -3.51
N ILE A 66 -4.32 0.58 -2.92
CA ILE A 66 -5.20 -0.52 -3.35
C ILE A 66 -5.76 -1.28 -2.16
N ASP A 67 -6.85 -2.02 -2.39
CA ASP A 67 -7.25 -3.07 -1.46
C ASP A 67 -6.44 -4.34 -1.73
N LEU A 68 -5.26 -4.42 -1.12
CA LEU A 68 -4.29 -5.52 -1.31
C LEU A 68 -4.93 -6.90 -1.13
N TYR A 69 -5.88 -7.03 -0.19
CA TYR A 69 -6.51 -8.30 0.14
C TYR A 69 -7.61 -8.71 -0.83
N LEU A 70 -7.73 -8.09 -2.00
CA LEU A 70 -8.58 -8.56 -3.09
C LEU A 70 -7.80 -9.29 -4.19
N TYR A 71 -6.46 -9.22 -4.17
CA TYR A 71 -5.61 -9.68 -5.26
C TYR A 71 -4.61 -10.74 -4.79
N SER A 72 -4.24 -11.65 -5.70
CA SER A 72 -3.08 -12.53 -5.50
C SER A 72 -1.80 -11.81 -5.95
N PRO A 73 -0.62 -12.25 -5.51
CA PRO A 73 0.66 -11.69 -5.96
C PRO A 73 0.80 -11.66 -7.48
N GLU A 74 0.35 -12.69 -8.19
CA GLU A 74 0.43 -12.78 -9.66
C GLU A 74 -0.40 -11.67 -10.32
N VAL A 75 -1.62 -11.43 -9.82
CA VAL A 75 -2.47 -10.34 -10.33
C VAL A 75 -1.86 -8.98 -10.01
N LEU A 76 -1.21 -8.82 -8.85
CA LEU A 76 -0.55 -7.58 -8.48
C LEU A 76 0.65 -7.28 -9.39
N THR A 77 1.51 -8.26 -9.67
CA THR A 77 2.68 -8.08 -10.55
C THR A 77 2.31 -7.97 -12.02
N GLU A 78 1.15 -8.52 -12.43
CA GLU A 78 0.60 -8.28 -13.74
C GLU A 78 0.08 -6.85 -13.88
N ARG A 79 -0.69 -6.38 -12.91
CA ARG A 79 -1.39 -5.10 -12.96
C ARG A 79 -0.49 -3.88 -12.69
N PHE A 80 0.47 -4.00 -11.78
CA PHE A 80 1.36 -2.92 -11.42
C PHE A 80 2.75 -3.23 -11.96
N LYS A 81 3.20 -2.52 -13.00
CA LYS A 81 4.49 -2.79 -13.62
C LYS A 81 5.61 -1.99 -12.97
N LEU A 82 6.71 -2.68 -12.67
CA LEU A 82 7.95 -2.04 -12.26
C LEU A 82 8.68 -1.47 -13.46
N LEU A 83 9.46 -0.42 -13.22
CA LEU A 83 10.55 -0.03 -14.10
C LEU A 83 11.68 -1.04 -13.90
N LEU A 84 11.72 -2.11 -14.71
CA LEU A 84 12.57 -3.30 -14.48
C LEU A 84 14.08 -2.98 -14.35
N ASP A 85 14.54 -1.87 -14.92
CA ASP A 85 15.92 -1.37 -14.79
C ASP A 85 16.19 -0.70 -13.44
N ARG A 86 15.14 -0.19 -12.78
CA ARG A 86 15.21 0.68 -11.59
C ARG A 86 14.53 0.11 -10.34
N GLU A 87 13.67 -0.88 -10.45
CA GLU A 87 12.83 -1.33 -9.34
C GLU A 87 12.80 -2.85 -9.23
N THR A 88 12.77 -3.34 -8.01
CA THR A 88 12.72 -4.78 -7.68
C THR A 88 11.55 -5.14 -6.77
N GLU A 89 10.85 -4.14 -6.23
CA GLU A 89 9.80 -4.31 -5.23
C GLU A 89 8.61 -3.41 -5.54
N TRP A 90 7.43 -3.87 -5.14
CA TRP A 90 6.21 -3.08 -5.19
C TRP A 90 5.85 -2.56 -3.81
N TYR A 91 5.39 -1.31 -3.76
CA TYR A 91 4.90 -0.70 -2.54
C TYR A 91 3.40 -0.46 -2.63
N PHE A 92 2.66 -0.93 -1.63
CA PHE A 92 1.20 -0.80 -1.57
C PHE A 92 0.75 -0.19 -0.25
N LEU A 93 -0.18 0.76 -0.32
CA LEU A 93 -0.97 1.20 0.84
C LEU A 93 -2.35 0.58 0.76
N THR A 94 -2.70 -0.19 1.79
CA THR A 94 -4.00 -0.85 1.91
C THR A 94 -4.66 -0.49 3.23
N ARG A 95 -5.99 -0.38 3.21
CA ARG A 95 -6.77 -0.23 4.44
C ARG A 95 -6.83 -1.57 5.15
N ARG A 96 -6.47 -1.56 6.43
CA ARG A 96 -6.57 -2.75 7.28
C ARG A 96 -8.03 -3.07 7.59
N LYS A 97 -8.67 -3.92 6.77
CA LYS A 97 -10.02 -4.45 7.03
C LYS A 97 -9.99 -5.36 8.25
N LYS A 98 -10.89 -5.13 9.21
CA LYS A 98 -11.10 -6.00 10.38
C LYS A 98 -12.30 -6.90 10.12
N TYR A 99 -12.31 -8.08 10.72
CA TYR A 99 -13.54 -8.89 10.76
C TYR A 99 -14.69 -8.07 11.38
N PRO A 100 -15.95 -8.24 10.93
CA PRO A 100 -17.10 -7.51 11.45
C PRO A 100 -17.18 -7.49 12.99
N ASN A 101 -16.81 -8.60 13.63
CA ASN A 101 -16.84 -8.75 15.09
C ASN A 101 -15.45 -8.96 15.72
N GLY A 102 -14.35 -8.75 14.99
CA GLY A 102 -13.02 -9.19 15.40
C GLY A 102 -11.99 -8.07 15.49
N LYS A 103 -11.05 -8.20 16.44
CA LYS A 103 -9.85 -7.36 16.51
C LYS A 103 -8.81 -7.72 15.44
N ARG A 104 -8.97 -8.87 14.78
CA ARG A 104 -8.05 -9.40 13.76
C ARG A 104 -8.39 -8.88 12.37
N PRO A 105 -7.37 -8.59 11.53
CA PRO A 105 -7.61 -8.24 10.13
C PRO A 105 -8.14 -9.42 9.35
N ASP A 106 -9.07 -9.15 8.43
CA ASP A 106 -9.40 -10.12 7.39
C ASP A 106 -8.33 -10.04 6.30
N ARG A 107 -7.77 -11.19 5.97
CA ARG A 107 -6.68 -11.36 5.00
C ARG A 107 -6.96 -12.51 4.03
N ARG A 108 -8.24 -12.90 3.91
CA ARG A 108 -8.70 -14.00 3.07
C ARG A 108 -9.17 -13.50 1.72
N THR A 109 -8.86 -14.27 0.68
CA THR A 109 -9.34 -14.11 -0.70
C THR A 109 -9.88 -15.45 -1.18
N CYS A 110 -11.20 -15.68 -1.13
CA CYS A 110 -11.84 -16.95 -1.52
C CYS A 110 -11.08 -18.20 -1.00
N ASN A 111 -10.26 -18.85 -1.86
CA ASN A 111 -9.45 -20.04 -1.56
C ASN A 111 -7.95 -19.72 -1.35
N ARG A 112 -7.61 -18.50 -0.92
CA ARG A 112 -6.25 -18.02 -0.72
C ARG A 112 -6.19 -17.12 0.50
N TYR A 113 -5.02 -16.99 1.10
CA TYR A 113 -4.87 -16.16 2.30
C TYR A 113 -3.43 -15.70 2.51
N TRP A 114 -3.30 -14.55 3.15
CA TRP A 114 -2.02 -14.07 3.68
C TRP A 114 -1.85 -14.50 5.13
N LYS A 115 -0.85 -15.34 5.39
CA LYS A 115 -0.49 -15.83 6.73
C LYS A 115 0.64 -14.98 7.31
N LEU A 116 0.58 -14.67 8.60
CA LEU A 116 1.71 -14.04 9.28
C LEU A 116 2.91 -15.00 9.30
N THR A 117 4.08 -14.49 8.95
CA THR A 117 5.35 -15.24 8.98
C THR A 117 6.43 -14.41 9.67
N GLY A 118 7.45 -15.08 10.19
CA GLY A 118 8.59 -14.45 10.84
C GLY A 118 8.28 -13.71 12.14
N ILE A 119 9.28 -12.97 12.62
CA ILE A 119 9.22 -12.19 13.87
C ILE A 119 8.77 -10.77 13.54
N ASN A 120 7.80 -10.25 14.30
CA ASN A 120 7.38 -8.86 14.18
C ASN A 120 8.51 -7.94 14.65
N LYS A 121 8.76 -6.87 13.90
CA LYS A 121 9.80 -5.87 14.23
C LYS A 121 9.14 -4.55 14.59
N ASP A 122 9.51 -3.99 15.73
CA ASP A 122 9.12 -2.62 16.08
C ASP A 122 9.96 -1.63 15.28
N ILE A 123 9.30 -0.61 14.74
CA ILE A 123 9.96 0.49 14.03
C ILE A 123 9.98 1.69 14.96
N LYS A 124 11.18 2.20 15.25
CA LYS A 124 11.40 3.35 16.11
C LYS A 124 12.07 4.47 15.32
N ASN A 125 11.67 5.71 15.61
CA ASN A 125 12.39 6.91 15.21
C ASN A 125 12.99 7.53 16.48
N GLY A 126 14.30 7.39 16.67
CA GLY A 126 14.95 7.63 17.96
C GLY A 126 14.36 6.73 19.05
N ASN A 127 13.91 7.34 20.16
CA ASN A 127 13.30 6.61 21.28
C ASN A 127 11.80 6.37 21.13
N GLN A 128 11.16 6.92 20.09
CA GLN A 128 9.72 6.81 19.88
C GLN A 128 9.38 5.63 18.97
N MET A 129 8.53 4.72 19.45
CA MET A 129 7.93 3.68 18.61
C MET A 129 6.89 4.32 17.68
N ILE A 130 7.06 4.13 16.37
CA ILE A 130 6.21 4.74 15.34
C ILE A 130 5.40 3.71 14.53
N GLY A 131 5.71 2.42 14.66
CA GLY A 131 4.92 1.36 14.03
C GLY A 131 5.52 -0.03 14.18
N HIS A 132 4.96 -0.98 13.43
CA HIS A 132 5.41 -2.37 13.41
C HIS A 132 5.54 -2.87 11.98
N LYS A 133 6.63 -3.57 11.68
CA LYS A 133 6.80 -4.34 10.45
C LYS A 133 6.45 -5.79 10.70
N ARG A 134 5.68 -6.36 9.79
CA ARG A 134 5.23 -7.75 9.84
C ARG A 134 5.41 -8.38 8.47
N SER A 135 5.96 -9.58 8.44
CA SER A 135 6.06 -10.37 7.21
C SER A 135 4.84 -11.25 7.05
N LEU A 136 4.41 -11.44 5.81
CA LEU A 136 3.29 -12.33 5.48
C LEU A 136 3.66 -13.19 4.27
N ASP A 137 3.28 -14.46 4.33
CA ASP A 137 3.38 -15.39 3.20
C ASP A 137 2.00 -15.56 2.57
N PHE A 138 1.96 -15.50 1.24
CA PHE A 138 0.77 -15.82 0.47
C PHE A 138 0.67 -17.33 0.26
N ASN A 139 -0.50 -17.90 0.55
CA ASN A 139 -0.76 -19.32 0.38
C ASN A 139 -2.06 -19.53 -0.40
N GLU A 140 -2.04 -20.56 -1.26
CA GLU A 140 -3.23 -21.10 -1.92
C GLU A 140 -3.79 -22.29 -1.14
N GLY A 141 -5.12 -22.45 -1.17
CA GLY A 141 -5.84 -23.51 -0.49
C GLY A 141 -6.76 -23.02 0.63
N LYS A 142 -7.56 -23.95 1.18
CA LYS A 142 -8.39 -23.64 2.35
C LYS A 142 -7.47 -23.33 3.51
N HIS A 143 -7.69 -22.19 4.16
CA HIS A 143 -7.05 -21.90 5.44
C HIS A 143 -7.29 -23.11 6.36
N PRO A 144 -6.26 -23.67 7.02
CA PRO A 144 -6.44 -24.80 7.91
C PRO A 144 -7.51 -24.41 8.93
N VAL A 145 -8.59 -25.19 8.93
CA VAL A 145 -9.65 -25.05 9.91
C VAL A 145 -9.03 -25.50 11.22
N GLY A 146 -8.80 -24.56 12.12
CA GLY A 146 -8.46 -24.86 13.51
C GLY A 146 -9.71 -25.27 14.26
#